data_AF-A0A072NL17-F1
#
_entry.id   AF-A0A072NL17-F1
#
_cell.length_a   1.000
_cell.length_b   1.000
_cell.length_c   1.000
_cell.angle_alpha   90.00
_cell.angle_beta   90.00
_cell.angle_gamma   90.00
#
_symmetry.space_group_name_H-M   'P 1'
#
loop_
_entity.id
_entity.type
_entity.pdbx_description
1 polymer ?
#
loop_
_entity_poly.entity_id
_entity_poly.type
_entity_poly.pdbx_seq_one_letter_code
_entity_poly.pdbx_strand_id
1 'polypeptide(L)'
;MALLREFIEATLLPAGSRFREEVVYRYLLMQGDAFGGSMRNLIGARAKRRLAEYVMAAVDLAGHRVAVQLAGRQHFVPYDPQAMTAHEVRALAWAAPDGSPRLLAYDRKAPVVGQRGNNLDVLLLRSTPAALAAALHDPERYLACGELKGGIDPAGADEHWKTARAALDRVAERLPQVPTFFVGAAIEPSMAAELAARLAAGTLSRAANLGRPQQVAALANWLVQL
;
A
#
# COMPACT_ATOMS: atom_id res chain seq x y z
N MET A 1 36.41 2.59 0.13
CA MET A 1 37.75 2.14 0.57
C MET A 1 38.05 2.47 2.03
N ALA A 2 37.67 3.65 2.55
CA ALA A 2 37.89 4.01 3.97
C ALA A 2 37.16 3.08 4.97
N LEU A 3 35.86 2.82 4.77
CA LEU A 3 35.05 1.98 5.68
C LEU A 3 35.55 0.53 5.81
N LEU A 4 36.02 -0.07 4.71
CA LEU A 4 36.56 -1.43 4.75
C LEU A 4 37.88 -1.47 5.51
N ARG A 5 38.74 -0.46 5.29
CA ARG A 5 40.01 -0.33 6.00
C ARG A 5 39.77 -0.16 7.50
N GLU A 6 38.85 0.71 7.88
CA GLU A 6 38.44 0.92 9.28
C GLU A 6 37.88 -0.37 9.90
N PHE A 7 37.01 -1.11 9.19
CA PHE A 7 36.50 -2.39 9.66
C PHE A 7 37.63 -3.41 9.89
N ILE A 8 38.60 -3.48 8.97
CA ILE A 8 39.77 -4.35 9.13
C ILE A 8 40.60 -3.93 10.35
N GLU A 9 40.94 -2.65 10.45
CA GLU A 9 41.84 -2.14 11.49
C GLU A 9 41.21 -2.15 12.89
N ALA A 10 39.94 -1.76 13.01
CA ALA A 10 39.26 -1.63 14.29
C ALA A 10 38.56 -2.91 14.76
N THR A 11 38.27 -3.86 13.85
CA THR A 11 37.49 -5.06 14.19
C THR A 11 38.23 -6.36 13.88
N LEU A 12 38.78 -6.51 12.67
CA LEU A 12 39.37 -7.80 12.26
C LEU A 12 40.78 -8.03 12.80
N LEU A 13 41.66 -7.01 12.79
CA LEU A 13 43.01 -7.13 13.37
C LEU A 13 42.96 -7.42 14.88
N PRO A 14 42.12 -6.75 15.69
CA PRO A 14 41.98 -7.07 17.12
C PRO A 14 41.44 -8.48 17.39
N ALA A 15 40.65 -9.05 16.47
CA ALA A 15 40.10 -10.40 16.62
C ALA A 15 41.15 -11.52 16.45
N GLY A 16 42.35 -11.22 15.95
CA GLY A 16 43.47 -12.15 15.85
C GLY A 16 43.12 -13.41 15.06
N SER A 17 43.41 -14.60 15.60
CA SER A 17 43.10 -15.88 14.95
C SER A 17 41.61 -16.13 14.72
N ARG A 18 40.73 -15.41 15.44
CA ARG A 18 39.26 -15.50 15.30
C ARG A 18 38.68 -14.53 14.28
N PHE A 19 39.50 -13.79 13.53
CA PHE A 19 39.00 -12.80 12.57
C PHE A 19 37.96 -13.36 11.59
N ARG A 20 38.05 -14.64 11.21
CA ARG A 20 37.07 -15.31 10.34
C ARG A 20 35.68 -15.39 10.98
N GLU A 21 35.61 -15.71 12.27
CA GLU A 21 34.36 -15.74 13.03
C GLU A 21 33.81 -14.32 13.18
N GLU A 22 34.68 -13.35 13.48
CA GLU A 22 34.28 -11.95 13.63
C GLU A 22 33.69 -11.39 12.32
N VAL A 23 34.27 -11.72 11.15
CA VAL A 23 33.68 -11.39 9.85
C VAL A 23 32.27 -11.98 9.71
N VAL A 24 32.09 -13.27 10.03
CA VAL A 24 30.80 -13.96 9.90
C VAL A 24 29.76 -13.35 10.84
N TYR A 25 30.10 -13.08 12.10
CA TYR A 25 29.18 -12.50 13.07
C TYR A 25 28.74 -11.09 12.68
N ARG A 26 29.68 -10.24 12.26
CA ARG A 26 29.36 -8.88 11.81
C ARG A 26 28.53 -8.89 10.54
N TYR A 27 28.85 -9.78 9.60
CA TYR A 27 28.06 -9.99 8.40
C TYR A 27 26.63 -10.40 8.76
N LEU A 28 26.44 -11.46 9.55
CA LEU A 28 25.10 -11.92 9.94
C LEU A 28 24.31 -10.88 10.73
N LEU A 29 24.97 -10.10 11.60
CA LEU A 29 24.34 -9.00 12.34
C LEU A 29 23.80 -7.92 11.39
N MET A 30 24.59 -7.50 10.39
CA MET A 30 24.15 -6.54 9.38
C MET A 30 23.07 -7.12 8.46
N GLN A 31 23.21 -8.39 8.07
CA GLN A 31 22.20 -9.09 7.29
C GLN A 31 20.87 -9.22 8.03
N GLY A 32 20.88 -9.26 9.37
CA GLY A 32 19.67 -9.26 10.19
C GLY A 32 18.78 -8.05 9.94
N ASP A 33 19.35 -6.84 9.83
CA ASP A 33 18.59 -5.63 9.53
C ASP A 33 18.06 -5.62 8.09
N ALA A 34 18.89 -6.03 7.12
CA ALA A 34 18.48 -6.18 5.71
C ALA A 34 17.34 -7.21 5.55
N PHE A 35 17.40 -8.32 6.31
CA PHE A 35 16.34 -9.31 6.37
C PHE A 35 15.07 -8.74 6.99
N GLY A 36 15.19 -7.98 8.09
CA GLY A 36 14.07 -7.26 8.70
C GLY A 36 13.38 -6.32 7.71
N GLY A 37 14.14 -5.54 6.94
CA GLY A 37 13.61 -4.70 5.86
C GLY A 37 12.86 -5.50 4.78
N SER A 38 13.41 -6.65 4.39
CA SER A 38 12.78 -7.56 3.42
C SER A 38 11.43 -8.10 3.93
N MET A 39 11.36 -8.47 5.21
CA MET A 39 10.12 -8.93 5.85
C MET A 39 9.06 -7.83 5.93
N ARG A 40 9.44 -6.57 6.24
CA ARG A 40 8.51 -5.43 6.21
C ARG A 40 7.90 -5.21 4.82
N ASN A 41 8.72 -5.29 3.77
CA ASN A 41 8.25 -5.18 2.38
C ASN A 41 7.29 -6.33 2.02
N LEU A 42 7.60 -7.56 2.44
CA LEU A 42 6.73 -8.72 2.23
C LEU A 42 5.36 -8.54 2.91
N ILE A 43 5.33 -8.03 4.14
CA ILE A 43 4.08 -7.75 4.87
C ILE A 43 3.26 -6.69 4.14
N GLY A 44 3.89 -5.60 3.66
CA GLY A 44 3.22 -4.57 2.85
C GLY A 44 2.63 -5.14 1.55
N ALA A 45 3.38 -5.98 0.84
CA ALA A 45 2.91 -6.65 -0.37
C ALA A 45 1.71 -7.58 -0.10
N ARG A 46 1.75 -8.35 1.01
CA ARG A 46 0.63 -9.20 1.44
C ARG A 46 -0.62 -8.40 1.79
N ALA A 47 -0.46 -7.24 2.43
CA ALA A 47 -1.60 -6.39 2.76
C ALA A 47 -2.29 -5.83 1.50
N LYS A 48 -1.51 -5.35 0.52
CA LYS A 48 -2.03 -4.92 -0.79
C LYS A 48 -2.77 -6.03 -1.51
N ARG A 49 -2.16 -7.22 -1.55
CA ARG A 49 -2.78 -8.40 -2.14
C ARG A 49 -4.12 -8.73 -1.47
N ARG A 50 -4.16 -8.74 -0.14
CA ARG A 50 -5.40 -9.03 0.59
C ARG A 50 -6.49 -8.04 0.23
N LEU A 51 -6.23 -6.73 0.21
CA LEU A 51 -7.22 -5.76 -0.24
C LEU A 51 -7.64 -6.00 -1.70
N ALA A 52 -6.68 -6.27 -2.59
CA ALA A 52 -6.95 -6.55 -4.00
C ALA A 52 -7.87 -7.77 -4.18
N GLU A 53 -7.66 -8.85 -3.41
CA GLU A 53 -8.50 -10.05 -3.46
C GLU A 53 -9.96 -9.75 -3.10
N TYR A 54 -10.21 -8.91 -2.09
CA TYR A 54 -11.57 -8.49 -1.76
C TYR A 54 -12.20 -7.61 -2.84
N VAL A 55 -11.41 -6.69 -3.45
CA VAL A 55 -11.91 -5.87 -4.56
C VAL A 55 -12.23 -6.72 -5.77
N MET A 56 -11.35 -7.65 -6.16
CA MET A 56 -11.60 -8.56 -7.28
C MET A 56 -12.85 -9.42 -7.03
N ALA A 57 -13.00 -9.98 -5.83
CA ALA A 57 -14.21 -10.72 -5.46
C ALA A 57 -15.46 -9.84 -5.53
N ALA A 58 -15.39 -8.59 -5.07
CA ALA A 58 -16.52 -7.65 -5.18
C ALA A 58 -16.87 -7.32 -6.64
N VAL A 59 -15.87 -7.16 -7.52
CA VAL A 59 -16.08 -6.94 -8.96
C VAL A 59 -16.73 -8.16 -9.61
N ASP A 60 -16.25 -9.37 -9.29
CA ASP A 60 -16.79 -10.63 -9.80
C ASP A 60 -18.25 -10.86 -9.36
N LEU A 61 -18.55 -10.62 -8.07
CA LEU A 61 -19.91 -10.68 -7.53
C LEU A 61 -20.85 -9.64 -8.14
N ALA A 62 -20.32 -8.50 -8.62
CA ALA A 62 -21.08 -7.51 -9.37
C ALA A 62 -21.28 -7.89 -10.86
N GLY A 63 -20.79 -9.05 -11.30
CA GLY A 63 -20.93 -9.56 -12.67
C GLY A 63 -19.95 -8.94 -13.66
N HIS A 64 -18.88 -8.31 -13.18
CA HIS A 64 -17.88 -7.66 -14.02
C HIS A 64 -16.58 -8.47 -14.07
N ARG A 65 -15.86 -8.34 -15.20
CA ARG A 65 -14.53 -8.94 -15.33
C ARG A 65 -13.46 -7.97 -14.84
N VAL A 66 -12.54 -8.48 -14.04
CA VAL A 66 -11.37 -7.74 -13.57
C VAL A 66 -10.10 -8.20 -14.27
N ALA A 67 -9.27 -7.23 -14.64
CA ALA A 67 -7.92 -7.45 -15.12
C ALA A 67 -6.92 -6.92 -14.09
N VAL A 68 -5.77 -7.58 -13.97
CA VAL A 68 -4.77 -7.33 -12.92
C VAL A 68 -3.42 -7.03 -13.55
N GLN A 69 -2.72 -6.02 -13.03
CA GLN A 69 -1.30 -5.80 -13.30
C GLN A 69 -0.47 -6.33 -12.13
N LEU A 70 0.49 -7.19 -12.43
CA LEU A 70 1.41 -7.78 -11.45
C LEU A 70 2.80 -7.16 -11.57
N ALA A 71 3.54 -7.12 -10.47
CA ALA A 71 4.92 -6.66 -10.46
C ALA A 71 5.78 -7.47 -11.45
N GLY A 72 6.62 -6.76 -12.21
CA GLY A 72 7.44 -7.37 -13.28
C GLY A 72 6.71 -7.59 -14.61
N ARG A 73 5.40 -7.30 -14.70
CA ARG A 73 4.62 -7.40 -15.94
C ARG A 73 4.10 -6.02 -16.36
N GLN A 74 4.28 -5.68 -17.64
CA GLN A 74 3.76 -4.41 -18.17
C GLN A 74 2.26 -4.49 -18.49
N HIS A 75 1.80 -5.62 -19.02
CA HIS A 75 0.42 -5.81 -19.45
C HIS A 75 -0.49 -6.26 -18.29
N PHE A 76 -1.77 -5.93 -18.41
CA PHE A 76 -2.82 -6.46 -17.55
C PHE A 76 -3.20 -7.87 -18.03
N VAL A 77 -3.42 -8.78 -17.10
CA VAL A 77 -3.86 -10.15 -17.36
C VAL A 77 -5.24 -10.39 -16.73
N PRO A 78 -6.04 -11.32 -17.26
CA PRO A 78 -7.23 -11.79 -16.55
C PRO A 78 -6.88 -12.27 -15.13
N TYR A 79 -7.82 -12.12 -14.21
CA TYR A 79 -7.66 -12.64 -12.85
C TYR A 79 -7.51 -14.16 -12.85
N ASP A 80 -6.43 -14.64 -12.23
CA ASP A 80 -6.20 -16.05 -11.90
C ASP A 80 -5.70 -16.13 -10.44
N PRO A 81 -6.52 -16.66 -9.50
CA PRO A 81 -6.14 -16.81 -8.11
C PRO A 81 -4.83 -17.58 -7.88
N GLN A 82 -4.48 -18.53 -8.76
CA GLN A 82 -3.28 -19.36 -8.63
C GLN A 82 -2.02 -18.61 -9.09
N ALA A 83 -2.09 -17.90 -10.22
CA ALA A 83 -0.98 -17.09 -10.75
C ALA A 83 -0.62 -15.89 -9.86
N MET A 84 -1.54 -15.43 -9.02
CA MET A 84 -1.33 -14.30 -8.10
C MET A 84 -0.56 -14.66 -6.82
N THR A 85 -0.23 -15.95 -6.61
CA THR A 85 0.54 -16.36 -5.42
C THR A 85 2.00 -15.88 -5.44
N ALA A 86 2.58 -15.69 -6.63
CA ALA A 86 4.00 -15.40 -6.82
C ALA A 86 4.35 -13.90 -6.94
N HIS A 87 3.37 -13.03 -7.19
CA HIS A 87 3.65 -11.63 -7.55
C HIS A 87 2.78 -10.63 -6.80
N GLU A 88 3.38 -9.47 -6.52
CA GLU A 88 2.70 -8.32 -5.94
C GLU A 88 1.72 -7.68 -6.93
N VAL A 89 0.53 -7.30 -6.46
CA VAL A 89 -0.47 -6.57 -7.27
C VAL A 89 -0.10 -5.10 -7.38
N ARG A 90 -0.08 -4.56 -8.59
CA ARG A 90 0.22 -3.16 -8.90
C ARG A 90 -1.01 -2.35 -9.29
N ALA A 91 -1.97 -2.97 -9.96
CA ALA A 91 -3.25 -2.35 -10.28
C ALA A 91 -4.32 -3.38 -10.61
N LEU A 92 -5.58 -2.96 -10.47
CA LEU A 92 -6.78 -3.65 -10.94
C LEU A 92 -7.50 -2.74 -11.93
N ALA A 93 -8.11 -3.30 -12.97
CA ALA A 93 -8.95 -2.57 -13.91
C ALA A 93 -10.24 -3.34 -14.19
N TRP A 94 -11.37 -2.63 -14.19
CA TRP A 94 -12.69 -3.17 -14.52
C TRP A 94 -13.58 -2.08 -15.13
N ALA A 95 -14.75 -2.46 -15.61
CA ALA A 95 -15.81 -1.51 -15.97
C ALA A 95 -16.82 -1.43 -14.83
N ALA A 96 -17.18 -0.22 -14.41
CA ALA A 96 -18.25 0.02 -13.46
C ALA A 96 -19.62 -0.38 -14.05
N PRO A 97 -20.69 -0.46 -13.24
CA PRO A 97 -22.03 -0.82 -13.71
C PRO A 97 -22.56 0.09 -14.85
N ASP A 98 -22.17 1.37 -14.86
CA ASP A 98 -22.51 2.34 -15.91
C ASP A 98 -21.64 2.22 -17.17
N GLY A 99 -20.73 1.23 -17.23
CA GLY A 99 -19.78 1.00 -18.31
C GLY A 99 -18.53 1.87 -18.24
N SER A 100 -18.44 2.81 -17.30
CA SER A 100 -17.28 3.70 -17.21
C SER A 100 -16.06 2.96 -16.63
N PRO A 101 -14.83 3.28 -17.09
CA PRO A 101 -13.66 2.51 -16.70
C PRO A 101 -13.23 2.84 -15.27
N ARG A 102 -12.78 1.82 -14.54
CA ARG A 102 -12.19 1.93 -13.20
C ARG A 102 -10.80 1.33 -13.20
N LEU A 103 -9.88 2.02 -12.54
CA LEU A 103 -8.53 1.55 -12.31
C LEU A 103 -8.13 1.84 -10.86
N LEU A 104 -7.94 0.78 -10.08
CA LEU A 104 -7.39 0.83 -8.74
C LEU A 104 -5.87 0.62 -8.82
N ALA A 105 -5.05 1.59 -8.46
CA ALA A 105 -3.60 1.50 -8.51
C ALA A 105 -2.97 1.56 -7.12
N TYR A 106 -1.86 0.85 -6.94
CA TYR A 106 -1.08 0.83 -5.71
C TYR A 106 0.25 1.58 -5.83
N ASP A 107 0.66 2.23 -4.75
CA ASP A 107 1.94 2.94 -4.59
C ASP A 107 2.27 3.88 -5.76
N ARG A 108 1.32 4.76 -6.10
CA ARG A 108 1.50 5.71 -7.21
C ARG A 108 1.74 7.11 -6.68
N LYS A 109 2.66 7.82 -7.35
CA LYS A 109 2.76 9.27 -7.22
C LYS A 109 1.49 9.90 -7.77
N ALA A 110 0.89 10.79 -6.98
CA ALA A 110 -0.22 11.63 -7.40
C ALA A 110 0.26 13.10 -7.49
N PRO A 111 0.71 13.57 -8.68
CA PRO A 111 1.17 14.95 -8.88
C PRO A 111 0.16 16.02 -8.42
N VAL A 112 -1.13 15.73 -8.51
CA VAL A 112 -2.20 16.65 -8.09
C VAL A 112 -2.26 16.87 -6.57
N VAL A 113 -1.68 15.97 -5.76
CA VAL A 113 -1.73 16.01 -4.29
C VAL A 113 -0.50 16.71 -3.67
N GLY A 114 0.51 17.09 -4.46
CA GLY A 114 1.64 17.87 -3.94
C GLY A 114 2.76 18.13 -4.93
N GLN A 115 3.60 19.14 -4.63
CA GLN A 115 4.63 19.68 -5.53
C GLN A 115 5.69 18.67 -6.03
N ARG A 116 5.87 17.54 -5.34
CA ARG A 116 6.81 16.46 -5.74
C ARG A 116 6.12 15.14 -6.13
N GLY A 117 4.78 15.11 -6.15
CA GLY A 117 3.98 13.90 -6.35
C GLY A 117 4.23 12.89 -5.23
N ASN A 118 3.59 13.09 -4.08
CA ASN A 118 3.68 12.13 -2.98
C ASN A 118 3.07 10.79 -3.41
N ASN A 119 3.67 9.69 -2.94
CA ASN A 119 3.09 8.37 -3.12
C ASN A 119 1.84 8.26 -2.24
N LEU A 120 0.76 7.77 -2.83
CA LEU A 120 -0.41 7.29 -2.12
C LEU A 120 -0.46 5.78 -2.27
N ASP A 121 -0.81 5.09 -1.18
CA ASP A 121 -0.80 3.62 -1.16
C ASP A 121 -1.88 3.06 -2.10
N VAL A 122 -3.06 3.70 -2.18
CA VAL A 122 -4.18 3.26 -3.02
C VAL A 122 -4.86 4.45 -3.70
N LEU A 123 -5.08 4.34 -5.02
CA LEU A 123 -5.81 5.30 -5.83
C LEU A 123 -6.89 4.59 -6.63
N LEU A 124 -8.14 5.07 -6.60
CA LEU A 124 -9.17 4.66 -7.55
C LEU A 124 -9.40 5.78 -8.56
N LEU A 125 -9.27 5.46 -9.84
CA LEU A 125 -9.36 6.43 -10.93
C LEU A 125 -10.43 6.02 -11.96
N ARG A 126 -11.09 7.01 -12.56
CA ARG A 126 -11.85 6.86 -13.80
C ARG A 126 -10.89 6.79 -14.99
N SER A 127 -10.30 5.62 -15.20
CA SER A 127 -9.24 5.45 -16.19
C SER A 127 -9.13 4.03 -16.71
N THR A 128 -8.57 3.90 -17.91
CA THR A 128 -8.12 2.62 -18.47
C THR A 128 -6.62 2.44 -18.23
N PRO A 129 -6.08 1.21 -18.34
CA PRO A 129 -4.64 0.97 -18.25
C PRO A 129 -3.78 1.89 -19.13
N ALA A 130 -4.20 2.13 -20.36
CA ALA A 130 -3.48 2.98 -21.31
C ALA A 130 -3.48 4.47 -20.92
N ALA A 131 -4.52 4.93 -20.22
CA ALA A 131 -4.68 6.32 -19.83
C ALA A 131 -4.18 6.63 -18.40
N LEU A 132 -3.60 5.65 -17.68
CA LEU A 132 -3.19 5.82 -16.29
C LEU A 132 -2.24 7.01 -16.08
N ALA A 133 -1.21 7.16 -16.92
CA ALA A 133 -0.23 8.24 -16.77
C ALA A 133 -0.86 9.63 -16.89
N ALA A 134 -1.78 9.81 -17.85
CA ALA A 134 -2.54 11.05 -18.00
C ALA A 134 -3.49 11.25 -16.82
N ALA A 135 -4.18 10.19 -16.38
CA ALA A 135 -5.14 10.26 -15.29
C ALA A 135 -4.55 10.69 -13.95
N LEU A 136 -3.28 10.37 -13.68
CA LEU A 136 -2.61 10.81 -12.46
C LEU A 136 -2.44 12.34 -12.38
N HIS A 137 -2.47 13.04 -13.52
CA HIS A 137 -2.32 14.50 -13.60
C HIS A 137 -3.67 15.24 -13.67
N ASP A 138 -4.78 14.50 -13.69
CA ASP A 138 -6.11 15.03 -13.90
C ASP A 138 -6.96 14.85 -12.62
N PRO A 139 -7.19 15.92 -11.84
CA PRO A 139 -7.97 15.87 -10.60
C PRO A 139 -9.36 15.25 -10.76
N GLU A 140 -10.02 15.45 -11.92
CA GLU A 140 -11.40 15.00 -12.15
C GLU A 140 -11.51 13.49 -12.32
N ARG A 141 -10.39 12.81 -12.56
CA ARG A 141 -10.35 11.35 -12.70
C ARG A 141 -10.21 10.63 -11.37
N TYR A 142 -9.94 11.33 -10.27
CA TYR A 142 -9.82 10.69 -8.96
C TYR A 142 -11.20 10.40 -8.39
N LEU A 143 -11.43 9.15 -7.99
CA LEU A 143 -12.70 8.68 -7.43
C LEU A 143 -12.58 8.33 -5.94
N ALA A 144 -11.41 7.86 -5.51
CA ALA A 144 -11.08 7.69 -4.10
C ALA A 144 -9.56 7.61 -3.91
N CYS A 145 -9.08 8.00 -2.74
CA CYS A 145 -7.69 7.83 -2.33
C CYS A 145 -7.62 7.16 -0.97
N GLY A 146 -6.62 6.32 -0.74
CA GLY A 146 -6.46 5.68 0.56
C GLY A 146 -5.04 5.34 0.94
N GLU A 147 -4.87 5.14 2.23
CA GLU A 147 -3.64 4.67 2.86
C GLU A 147 -3.85 3.24 3.39
N LEU A 148 -2.83 2.39 3.25
CA LEU A 148 -2.88 0.97 3.60
C LEU A 148 -1.65 0.58 4.42
N LYS A 149 -1.86 0.25 5.69
CA LYS A 149 -0.80 -0.18 6.61
C LYS A 149 -0.97 -1.66 6.98
N GLY A 150 -0.06 -2.49 6.46
CA GLY A 150 -0.06 -3.94 6.65
C GLY A 150 0.62 -4.44 7.92
N GLY A 151 1.34 -3.57 8.63
CA GLY A 151 2.06 -3.93 9.86
C GLY A 151 1.11 -4.45 10.94
N ILE A 152 1.50 -5.55 11.58
CA ILE A 152 0.73 -6.19 12.66
C ILE A 152 1.25 -5.83 14.06
N ASP A 153 2.39 -5.14 14.13
CA ASP A 153 2.98 -4.70 15.39
C ASP A 153 2.19 -3.49 15.94
N PRO A 154 1.54 -3.62 17.11
CA PRO A 154 0.78 -2.54 17.72
C PRO A 154 1.66 -1.34 18.10
N ALA A 155 2.94 -1.55 18.42
CA ALA A 155 3.83 -0.47 18.85
C ALA A 155 4.06 0.59 17.75
N GLY A 156 4.04 0.18 16.48
CA GLY A 156 4.19 1.07 15.32
C GLY A 156 2.87 1.65 14.79
N ALA A 157 1.72 1.21 15.31
CA ALA A 157 0.41 1.54 14.72
C ALA A 157 0.13 3.05 14.72
N ASP A 158 0.39 3.73 15.84
CA ASP A 158 0.14 5.16 16.01
C ASP A 158 1.06 6.02 15.12
N GLU A 159 2.34 5.65 14.97
CA GLU A 159 3.27 6.34 14.07
C GLU A 159 2.88 6.17 12.59
N HIS A 160 2.51 4.95 12.20
CA HIS A 160 2.04 4.67 10.85
C HIS A 160 0.73 5.39 10.53
N TRP A 161 -0.16 5.49 11.52
CA TRP A 161 -1.40 6.25 11.41
C TRP A 161 -1.15 7.75 11.25
N LYS A 162 -0.30 8.37 12.08
CA LYS A 162 0.03 9.81 11.94
C LYS A 162 0.55 10.15 10.54
N THR A 163 1.42 9.29 10.01
CA THR A 163 1.95 9.44 8.64
C THR A 163 0.85 9.31 7.59
N ALA A 164 -0.01 8.29 7.70
CA ALA A 164 -1.15 8.09 6.80
C ALA A 164 -2.14 9.26 6.87
N ARG A 165 -2.49 9.71 8.07
CA ARG A 165 -3.37 10.84 8.34
C ARG A 165 -2.89 12.08 7.60
N ALA A 166 -1.62 12.44 7.77
CA ALA A 166 -1.03 13.59 7.08
C ALA A 166 -1.06 13.45 5.55
N ALA A 167 -0.99 12.23 5.00
CA ALA A 167 -1.18 12.00 3.57
C ALA A 167 -2.63 12.20 3.12
N LEU A 168 -3.60 11.69 3.89
CA LEU A 168 -5.02 11.85 3.61
C LEU A 168 -5.48 13.30 3.76
N ASP A 169 -4.95 14.04 4.73
CA ASP A 169 -5.27 15.45 4.92
C ASP A 169 -4.82 16.29 3.70
N ARG A 170 -3.63 16.00 3.15
CA ARG A 170 -3.18 16.62 1.89
C ARG A 170 -4.09 16.27 0.70
N VAL A 171 -4.61 15.04 0.65
CA VAL A 171 -5.59 14.68 -0.38
C VAL A 171 -6.84 15.53 -0.21
N ALA A 172 -7.40 15.62 0.99
CA ALA A 172 -8.61 16.38 1.25
C ALA A 172 -8.44 17.88 0.95
N GLU A 173 -7.26 18.45 1.22
CA GLU A 173 -6.95 19.85 0.88
C GLU A 173 -6.89 20.11 -0.63
N ARG A 174 -6.35 19.16 -1.42
CA ARG A 174 -6.12 19.33 -2.86
C ARG A 174 -7.24 18.81 -3.74
N LEU A 175 -7.97 17.81 -3.25
CA LEU A 175 -9.04 17.09 -3.92
C LEU A 175 -10.25 16.97 -2.96
N PRO A 176 -10.89 18.09 -2.58
CA PRO A 176 -11.90 18.12 -1.52
C PRO A 176 -13.15 17.27 -1.80
N GLN A 177 -13.42 16.98 -3.07
CA GLN A 177 -14.55 16.14 -3.49
C GLN A 177 -14.21 14.64 -3.57
N VAL A 178 -12.93 14.28 -3.45
CA VAL A 178 -12.48 12.90 -3.57
C VAL A 178 -12.51 12.23 -2.19
N PRO A 179 -13.34 11.20 -2.00
CA PRO A 179 -13.43 10.52 -0.72
C PRO A 179 -12.10 9.85 -0.36
N THR A 180 -11.77 9.89 0.93
CA THR A 180 -10.57 9.29 1.49
C THR A 180 -10.91 8.06 2.34
N PHE A 181 -10.01 7.08 2.37
CA PHE A 181 -10.18 5.93 3.23
C PHE A 181 -8.87 5.43 3.84
N PHE A 182 -8.98 4.68 4.93
CA PHE A 182 -7.84 4.10 5.63
C PHE A 182 -8.03 2.61 5.84
N VAL A 183 -6.97 1.83 5.63
CA VAL A 183 -6.94 0.39 5.94
C VAL A 183 -5.73 0.08 6.81
N GLY A 184 -5.96 -0.50 7.98
CA GLY A 184 -4.89 -0.86 8.92
C GLY A 184 -5.00 -2.31 9.38
N ALA A 185 -3.88 -3.02 9.50
CA ALA A 185 -3.83 -4.33 10.14
C ALA A 185 -3.76 -4.22 11.66
N ALA A 186 -2.86 -3.37 12.19
CA ALA A 186 -2.85 -2.94 13.59
C ALA A 186 -3.60 -1.61 13.74
N ILE A 187 -4.63 -1.58 14.59
CA ILE A 187 -5.39 -0.38 14.94
C ILE A 187 -5.55 -0.37 16.45
N GLU A 188 -4.82 0.52 17.12
CA GLU A 188 -4.84 0.68 18.57
C GLU A 188 -6.03 1.53 19.05
N PRO A 189 -6.44 1.45 20.33
CA PRO A 189 -7.62 2.16 20.83
C PRO A 189 -7.63 3.68 20.60
N SER A 190 -6.49 4.36 20.78
CA SER A 190 -6.37 5.82 20.54
C SER A 190 -6.61 6.16 19.07
N MET A 191 -5.96 5.43 18.18
CA MET A 191 -6.12 5.53 16.73
C MET A 191 -7.56 5.21 16.31
N ALA A 192 -8.19 4.20 16.90
CA ALA A 192 -9.58 3.85 16.62
C ALA A 192 -10.54 4.97 17.00
N ALA A 193 -10.33 5.62 18.15
CA ALA A 193 -11.12 6.77 18.57
C ALA A 193 -10.99 7.95 17.59
N GLU A 194 -9.78 8.22 17.10
CA GLU A 194 -9.55 9.26 16.10
C GLU A 194 -10.19 8.90 14.75
N LEU A 195 -10.03 7.66 14.27
CA LEU A 195 -10.69 7.18 13.05
C LEU A 195 -12.22 7.32 13.15
N ALA A 196 -12.81 6.94 14.29
CA ALA A 196 -14.24 7.08 14.53
C ALA A 196 -14.68 8.55 14.50
N ALA A 197 -13.93 9.45 15.14
CA ALA A 197 -14.21 10.88 15.11
C ALA A 197 -14.14 11.45 13.69
N ARG A 198 -13.14 11.05 12.89
CA ARG A 198 -13.01 11.48 11.48
C ARG A 198 -14.14 10.97 10.59
N LEU A 199 -14.54 9.72 10.78
CA LEU A 199 -15.70 9.14 10.09
C LEU A 199 -16.98 9.88 10.43
N ALA A 200 -17.22 10.16 11.72
CA ALA A 200 -18.40 10.90 12.18
C ALA A 200 -18.42 12.35 11.65
N ALA A 201 -17.26 12.98 11.55
CA ALA A 201 -17.11 14.33 11.00
C ALA A 201 -17.12 14.38 9.46
N GLY A 202 -17.13 13.23 8.76
CA GLY A 202 -17.06 13.16 7.31
C GLY A 202 -15.70 13.53 6.70
N THR A 203 -14.66 13.72 7.52
CA THR A 203 -13.28 14.03 7.05
C THR A 203 -12.50 12.79 6.63
N LEU A 204 -13.08 11.61 6.87
CA LEU A 204 -12.67 10.33 6.33
C LEU A 204 -13.94 9.59 5.90
N SER A 205 -13.97 9.01 4.70
CA SER A 205 -15.19 8.41 4.16
C SER A 205 -15.38 6.95 4.60
N ARG A 206 -14.27 6.19 4.68
CA ARG A 206 -14.27 4.78 5.10
C ARG A 206 -13.01 4.42 5.88
N ALA A 207 -13.13 3.46 6.79
CA ALA A 207 -12.00 2.80 7.40
C ALA A 207 -12.27 1.30 7.52
N ALA A 208 -11.21 0.49 7.44
CA ALA A 208 -11.31 -0.96 7.63
C ALA A 208 -10.10 -1.50 8.38
N ASN A 209 -10.35 -2.44 9.30
CA ASN A 209 -9.30 -3.28 9.84
C ASN A 209 -9.08 -4.48 8.90
N LEU A 210 -7.85 -4.65 8.41
CA LEU A 210 -7.49 -5.69 7.45
C LEU A 210 -7.70 -7.12 8.00
N GLY A 211 -7.62 -7.27 9.33
CA GLY A 211 -7.92 -8.49 10.08
C GLY A 211 -9.41 -8.77 10.29
N ARG A 212 -10.32 -7.87 9.88
CA ARG A 212 -11.78 -8.02 9.98
C ARG A 212 -12.41 -8.16 8.59
N PRO A 213 -12.61 -9.40 8.08
CA PRO A 213 -13.12 -9.68 6.73
C PRO A 213 -14.34 -8.86 6.31
N GLN A 214 -15.32 -8.69 7.20
CA GLN A 214 -16.56 -7.97 6.90
C GLN A 214 -16.30 -6.48 6.61
N GLN A 215 -15.34 -5.86 7.30
CA GLN A 215 -14.98 -4.46 7.09
C GLN A 215 -14.26 -4.28 5.75
N VAL A 216 -13.34 -5.20 5.41
CA VAL A 216 -12.63 -5.18 4.13
C VAL A 216 -13.59 -5.43 2.97
N ALA A 217 -14.53 -6.35 3.11
CA ALA A 217 -15.58 -6.61 2.12
C ALA A 217 -16.49 -5.38 1.92
N ALA A 218 -16.91 -4.73 3.00
CA ALA A 218 -17.72 -3.51 2.92
C ALA A 218 -16.97 -2.38 2.20
N LEU A 219 -15.67 -2.20 2.50
CA LEU A 219 -14.83 -1.23 1.80
C LEU A 219 -14.67 -1.58 0.31
N ALA A 220 -14.41 -2.85 -0.01
CA ALA A 220 -14.26 -3.32 -1.38
C ALA A 220 -15.53 -3.09 -2.21
N ASN A 221 -16.70 -3.43 -1.66
CA ASN A 221 -17.98 -3.18 -2.31
C ASN A 221 -18.20 -1.68 -2.56
N TRP A 222 -17.87 -0.84 -1.59
CA TRP A 222 -17.94 0.61 -1.76
C TRP A 222 -17.03 1.11 -2.88
N LEU A 223 -15.78 0.62 -2.96
CA LEU A 223 -14.85 0.98 -4.04
C LEU A 223 -15.36 0.57 -5.42
N VAL A 224 -16.06 -0.57 -5.53
CA VAL A 224 -16.62 -1.06 -6.80
C VAL A 224 -17.86 -0.26 -7.24
N GLN A 225 -18.58 0.34 -6.29
CA GLN A 225 -19.78 1.15 -6.55
C GLN A 225 -19.49 2.60 -6.93
N LEU A 226 -18.31 3.13 -6.59
CA LEU A 226 -17.82 4.43 -7.07
C LEU A 226 -17.59 4.37 -8.58
#